data_AF-A0A971N9A2-F1
#
_entry.id   AF-A0A971N9A2-F1
#
_cell.length_a   1.000
_cell.length_b   1.000
_cell.length_c   1.000
_cell.angle_alpha   90.00
_cell.angle_beta   90.00
_cell.angle_gamma   90.00
#
_symmetry.space_group_name_H-M   'P 1'
#
loop_
_entity.id
_entity.type
_entity.pdbx_description
1 polymer ?
#
loop_
_entity_poly.entity_id
_entity_poly.type
_entity_poly.pdbx_seq_one_letter_code
_entity_poly.pdbx_strand_id
1 'polypeptide(L)'
;MKLDLAFLDWAIIISLLIFTYRGFRHGFVQQLLGLLGSIVAVVAAFYFYQKLGLVLADWLRISDNLAGILGFILIVIGISAVMGLGGKKWKKITDNSALSTLDGIAGALFGAFKVLIVWVLILLFLSSLPWEFIQTPLSQSTLARDVLKLAPTFYFLQERALPADVPRLYMTPEGLQLRKVKYEDLDGSTCIACGGEVRYLGPAKQGLFYFPLFECTLCGRKSDGCQTFEGFHLFYGRCPWDARTFPQGTKCEIWHAEPPVYPGTICPVCGRSNVRSF
;
A
#
# COMPACT_ATOMS: atom_id res chain seq x y z
N MET A 1 -10.21 30.91 -14.79
CA MET A 1 -9.64 29.67 -14.26
C MET A 1 -9.12 28.87 -15.45
N LYS A 2 -7.81 28.95 -15.76
CA LYS A 2 -7.23 28.22 -16.89
C LYS A 2 -7.10 26.75 -16.50
N LEU A 3 -8.00 25.91 -17.00
CA LEU A 3 -7.82 24.45 -16.93
C LEU A 3 -6.87 24.04 -18.05
N ASP A 4 -5.58 24.29 -17.88
CA ASP A 4 -4.55 23.56 -18.62
C ASP A 4 -4.43 22.18 -17.94
N LEU A 5 -5.46 21.35 -18.08
CA LEU A 5 -5.48 19.98 -17.55
C LEU A 5 -4.40 19.18 -18.27
N ALA A 6 -3.43 18.69 -17.51
CA ALA A 6 -2.42 17.79 -18.06
C ALA A 6 -3.12 16.52 -18.60
N PHE A 7 -2.53 15.85 -19.58
CA PHE A 7 -3.02 14.56 -20.08
C PHE A 7 -3.35 13.57 -18.95
N LEU A 8 -2.55 13.60 -17.88
CA LEU A 8 -2.72 12.80 -16.68
C LEU A 8 -4.03 13.10 -15.91
N ASP A 9 -4.44 14.37 -15.85
CA ASP A 9 -5.68 14.76 -15.16
C ASP A 9 -6.91 14.17 -15.87
N TRP A 10 -6.93 14.25 -17.21
CA TRP A 10 -7.98 13.64 -18.01
C TRP A 10 -8.03 12.12 -17.86
N ALA A 11 -6.88 11.45 -17.81
CA ALA A 11 -6.83 10.01 -17.57
C ALA A 11 -7.45 9.63 -16.22
N ILE A 12 -7.13 10.38 -15.15
CA ILE A 12 -7.69 10.17 -13.81
C ILE A 12 -9.20 10.43 -13.82
N ILE A 13 -9.66 11.57 -14.38
CA ILE A 13 -11.08 11.93 -14.41
C ILE A 13 -11.91 10.92 -15.20
N ILE A 14 -11.48 10.56 -16.40
CA ILE A 14 -12.23 9.65 -17.29
C ILE A 14 -12.35 8.28 -16.65
N SER A 15 -11.25 7.75 -16.10
CA SER A 15 -11.30 6.46 -15.41
C SER A 15 -12.17 6.53 -14.15
N LEU A 16 -12.08 7.59 -13.34
CA LEU A 16 -12.94 7.77 -12.18
C LEU A 16 -14.42 7.77 -12.56
N LEU A 17 -14.80 8.50 -13.61
CA LEU A 17 -16.17 8.52 -14.13
C LEU A 17 -16.63 7.15 -14.62
N ILE A 18 -15.81 6.46 -15.41
CA ILE A 18 -16.14 5.11 -15.94
C ILE A 18 -16.37 4.12 -14.79
N PHE A 19 -15.45 4.06 -13.82
CA PHE A 19 -15.54 3.10 -12.71
C PHE A 19 -16.65 3.46 -11.72
N THR A 20 -16.92 4.74 -11.50
CA THR A 20 -18.07 5.20 -10.70
C THR A 20 -19.38 4.80 -11.38
N TYR A 21 -19.53 5.05 -12.68
CA TYR A 21 -20.72 4.68 -13.43
C TYR A 21 -20.90 3.15 -13.51
N ARG A 22 -19.83 2.40 -13.78
CA ARG A 22 -19.86 0.92 -13.73
C ARG A 22 -20.25 0.44 -12.35
N GLY A 23 -19.73 1.08 -11.31
CA GLY A 23 -20.06 0.76 -9.93
C GLY A 23 -21.54 0.96 -9.62
N PHE A 24 -22.11 2.08 -10.09
CA PHE A 24 -23.54 2.35 -10.00
C PHE A 24 -24.38 1.29 -10.71
N ARG A 25 -23.99 0.91 -11.92
CA ARG A 25 -24.71 -0.07 -12.76
C ARG A 25 -24.69 -1.48 -12.19
N HIS A 26 -23.55 -1.91 -11.63
CA HIS A 26 -23.43 -3.22 -11.01
C HIS A 26 -24.03 -3.26 -9.59
N GLY A 27 -24.03 -2.14 -8.87
CA GLY A 27 -24.42 -2.10 -7.46
C GLY A 27 -23.31 -2.55 -6.52
N PHE A 28 -23.47 -2.25 -5.23
CA PHE A 28 -22.53 -2.61 -4.19
C PHE A 28 -22.52 -4.11 -3.92
N VAL A 29 -23.70 -4.73 -3.79
CA VAL A 29 -23.82 -6.14 -3.42
C VAL A 29 -23.19 -7.05 -4.48
N GLN A 30 -23.43 -6.77 -5.77
CA GLN A 30 -22.82 -7.55 -6.84
C GLN A 30 -21.28 -7.42 -6.83
N GLN A 31 -20.75 -6.21 -6.59
CA GLN A 31 -19.30 -5.99 -6.53
C GLN A 31 -18.68 -6.70 -5.32
N LEU A 32 -19.34 -6.65 -4.16
CA LEU A 32 -18.88 -7.30 -2.94
C LEU A 32 -18.92 -8.83 -3.06
N LEU A 33 -20.01 -9.40 -3.61
CA LEU A 33 -20.10 -10.84 -3.88
C LEU A 33 -19.07 -11.28 -4.91
N GLY A 34 -18.77 -10.47 -5.92
CA GLY A 34 -17.70 -10.75 -6.86
C GLY A 34 -16.32 -10.82 -6.18
N LEU A 35 -16.03 -9.86 -5.29
CA LEU A 35 -14.77 -9.80 -4.56
C LEU A 35 -14.61 -10.94 -3.54
N LEU A 36 -15.63 -11.16 -2.70
CA LEU A 36 -15.62 -12.26 -1.75
C LEU A 36 -15.64 -13.61 -2.48
N GLY A 37 -16.39 -13.69 -3.57
CA GLY A 37 -16.48 -14.86 -4.42
C GLY A 37 -15.14 -15.25 -5.03
N SER A 38 -14.34 -14.29 -5.50
CA SER A 38 -13.01 -14.60 -6.02
C SER A 38 -12.05 -15.08 -4.93
N ILE A 39 -12.09 -14.49 -3.73
CA ILE A 39 -11.28 -14.95 -2.58
C ILE A 39 -11.66 -16.40 -2.23
N VAL A 40 -12.96 -16.66 -2.04
CA VAL A 40 -13.47 -18.00 -1.73
C VAL A 40 -13.13 -18.99 -2.85
N ALA A 41 -13.23 -18.58 -4.11
CA ALA A 41 -12.91 -19.40 -5.26
C ALA A 41 -11.44 -19.84 -5.26
N VAL A 42 -10.51 -18.93 -5.00
CA VAL A 42 -9.07 -19.23 -4.94
C VAL A 42 -8.75 -20.13 -3.75
N VAL A 43 -9.28 -19.81 -2.56
CA VAL A 43 -9.08 -20.63 -1.36
C VAL A 43 -9.59 -22.05 -1.59
N ALA A 44 -10.84 -22.20 -2.06
CA ALA A 44 -11.43 -23.50 -2.35
C ALA A 44 -10.63 -24.25 -3.43
N ALA A 45 -10.16 -23.56 -4.47
CA ALA A 45 -9.35 -24.19 -5.51
C ALA A 45 -8.06 -24.79 -4.92
N PHE A 46 -7.35 -24.10 -4.03
CA PHE A 46 -6.17 -24.67 -3.37
C PHE A 46 -6.47 -25.94 -2.54
N TYR A 47 -7.65 -26.03 -1.93
CA TYR A 47 -8.03 -27.20 -1.14
C TYR A 47 -8.54 -28.39 -1.99
N PHE A 48 -9.25 -28.11 -3.09
CA PHE A 48 -10.00 -29.12 -3.82
C PHE A 48 -9.43 -29.47 -5.21
N TYR A 49 -8.46 -28.72 -5.73
CA TYR A 49 -7.97 -28.93 -7.11
C TYR A 49 -7.43 -30.34 -7.37
N GLN A 50 -6.74 -30.96 -6.40
CA GLN A 50 -6.19 -32.31 -6.58
C GLN A 50 -7.30 -33.35 -6.68
N LYS A 51 -8.32 -33.26 -5.81
CA LYS A 51 -9.46 -34.21 -5.82
C LYS A 51 -10.22 -34.14 -7.15
N LEU A 52 -10.50 -32.93 -7.62
CA LEU A 52 -11.17 -32.73 -8.90
C LEU A 52 -10.26 -33.11 -10.08
N GLY A 53 -8.96 -32.84 -9.94
CA GLY A 53 -7.93 -33.19 -10.91
C GLY A 53 -7.84 -34.69 -11.15
N LEU A 54 -7.90 -35.54 -10.11
CA LEU A 54 -7.89 -36.99 -10.28
C LEU A 54 -9.10 -37.49 -11.08
N VAL A 55 -10.29 -36.99 -10.79
CA VAL A 55 -11.51 -37.32 -11.56
C VAL A 55 -11.37 -36.89 -13.03
N LEU A 56 -10.77 -35.72 -13.27
CA LEU A 56 -10.49 -35.22 -14.62
C LEU A 56 -9.41 -36.04 -15.34
N ALA A 57 -8.37 -36.49 -14.62
CA ALA A 57 -7.30 -37.31 -15.17
C ALA A 57 -7.84 -38.64 -15.70
N ASP A 58 -8.69 -39.30 -14.92
CA ASP A 58 -9.34 -40.56 -15.31
C ASP A 58 -10.28 -40.38 -16.50
N TRP A 59 -11.07 -39.29 -16.49
CA TRP A 59 -12.09 -39.05 -17.52
C TRP A 59 -11.50 -38.59 -18.86
N LEU A 60 -10.50 -37.70 -18.82
CA LEU A 60 -9.87 -37.12 -20.01
C LEU A 60 -8.59 -37.85 -20.44
N ARG A 61 -8.10 -38.82 -19.65
CA ARG A 61 -6.85 -39.57 -19.88
C ARG A 61 -5.64 -38.65 -20.07
N ILE A 62 -5.50 -37.68 -19.17
CA ILE A 62 -4.40 -36.70 -19.16
C ILE A 62 -3.51 -36.90 -17.93
N SER A 63 -2.34 -36.27 -17.91
CA SER A 63 -1.43 -36.34 -16.75
C SER A 63 -2.01 -35.64 -15.52
N ASP A 64 -1.73 -36.17 -14.33
CA ASP A 64 -2.22 -35.65 -13.04
C ASP A 64 -1.90 -34.16 -12.84
N ASN A 65 -0.71 -33.73 -13.28
CA ASN A 65 -0.31 -32.33 -13.20
C ASN A 65 -1.22 -31.42 -14.04
N LEU A 66 -1.47 -31.81 -15.29
CA LEU A 66 -2.36 -31.05 -16.18
C LEU A 66 -3.80 -31.08 -15.66
N ALA A 67 -4.25 -32.24 -15.17
CA ALA A 67 -5.58 -32.41 -14.61
C ALA A 67 -5.78 -31.56 -13.34
N GLY A 68 -4.78 -31.46 -12.48
CA GLY A 68 -4.79 -30.58 -11.31
C GLY A 68 -4.90 -29.10 -11.68
N ILE A 69 -4.16 -28.64 -12.70
CA ILE A 69 -4.27 -27.27 -13.23
C ILE A 69 -5.69 -27.01 -13.75
N LEU A 70 -6.24 -27.94 -14.54
CA LEU A 70 -7.61 -27.84 -15.05
C LEU A 70 -8.64 -27.85 -13.92
N GLY A 71 -8.46 -28.69 -12.90
CA GLY A 71 -9.30 -28.74 -11.71
C GLY A 71 -9.30 -27.42 -10.95
N PHE A 72 -8.13 -26.81 -10.76
CA PHE A 72 -8.00 -25.48 -10.16
C PHE A 72 -8.79 -24.43 -10.96
N ILE A 73 -8.56 -24.36 -12.27
CA ILE A 73 -9.26 -23.41 -13.16
C ILE A 73 -10.77 -23.63 -13.11
N LEU A 74 -11.23 -24.88 -13.17
CA LEU A 74 -12.66 -25.22 -13.16
C LEU A 74 -13.33 -24.79 -11.84
N ILE A 75 -12.68 -25.02 -10.70
CA ILE A 75 -13.20 -24.59 -9.39
C ILE A 75 -13.28 -23.07 -9.32
N VAL A 76 -12.21 -22.37 -9.74
CA VAL A 76 -12.19 -20.91 -9.72
C VAL A 76 -13.31 -20.33 -10.58
N ILE A 77 -13.46 -20.82 -11.81
CA ILE A 77 -14.51 -20.38 -12.73
C ILE A 77 -15.89 -20.74 -12.17
N GLY A 78 -16.08 -21.97 -11.69
CA GLY A 78 -17.36 -22.45 -11.17
C GLY A 78 -17.86 -21.62 -9.99
N ILE A 79 -17.03 -21.42 -8.97
CA ILE A 79 -17.40 -20.63 -7.79
C ILE A 79 -17.60 -19.15 -8.16
N SER A 80 -16.71 -18.58 -8.97
CA SER A 80 -16.85 -17.18 -9.42
C SER A 80 -18.11 -16.97 -10.23
N ALA A 81 -18.50 -17.94 -11.07
CA ALA A 81 -19.73 -17.90 -11.84
C ALA A 81 -20.96 -17.96 -10.92
N VAL A 82 -21.01 -18.88 -9.95
CA VAL A 82 -22.12 -18.98 -8.99
C VAL A 82 -22.30 -17.67 -8.21
N MET A 83 -21.21 -17.12 -7.67
CA MET A 83 -21.25 -15.85 -6.92
C MET A 83 -21.66 -14.67 -7.81
N GLY A 84 -21.14 -14.60 -9.03
CA GLY A 84 -21.49 -13.57 -10.00
C GLY A 84 -22.96 -13.63 -10.45
N LEU A 85 -23.49 -14.83 -10.68
CA LEU A 85 -24.90 -15.05 -10.99
C LEU A 85 -25.80 -14.71 -9.79
N GLY A 86 -25.37 -15.05 -8.57
CA GLY A 86 -26.04 -14.65 -7.33
C GLY A 86 -26.18 -13.12 -7.21
N GLY A 87 -25.09 -12.38 -7.47
CA GLY A 87 -25.13 -10.92 -7.47
C GLY A 87 -26.04 -10.32 -8.55
N LYS A 88 -26.06 -10.91 -9.76
CA LYS A 88 -27.01 -10.48 -10.82
C LYS A 88 -28.46 -10.75 -10.42
N LYS A 89 -28.74 -11.91 -9.81
CA LYS A 89 -30.07 -12.26 -9.33
C LYS A 89 -30.53 -11.31 -8.23
N TRP A 90 -29.64 -10.95 -7.31
CA TRP A 90 -29.90 -9.93 -6.29
C TRP A 90 -30.34 -8.62 -6.91
N LYS A 91 -29.57 -8.11 -7.89
CA LYS A 91 -29.90 -6.86 -8.58
C LYS A 91 -31.30 -6.90 -9.20
N LYS A 92 -31.64 -8.00 -9.86
CA LYS A 92 -32.96 -8.23 -10.48
C LYS A 92 -34.10 -8.29 -9.45
N ILE A 93 -33.87 -8.84 -8.26
CA ILE A 93 -34.89 -8.90 -7.19
C ILE A 93 -35.12 -7.51 -6.59
N THR A 94 -34.06 -6.73 -6.42
CA THR A 94 -34.15 -5.38 -5.84
C THR A 94 -34.55 -4.31 -6.86
N ASP A 95 -34.59 -4.65 -8.15
CA ASP A 95 -34.91 -3.72 -9.22
C ASP A 95 -36.29 -3.11 -8.98
N ASN A 96 -36.39 -1.78 -9.05
CA ASN A 96 -37.55 -0.95 -8.69
C ASN A 96 -37.81 -0.67 -7.20
N SER A 97 -36.94 -1.12 -6.31
CA SER A 97 -36.98 -0.71 -4.89
C SER A 97 -36.04 0.48 -4.64
N ALA A 98 -36.33 1.29 -3.61
CA ALA A 98 -35.37 2.29 -3.08
C ALA A 98 -34.04 1.65 -2.64
N LEU A 99 -34.04 0.34 -2.39
CA LEU A 99 -32.84 -0.44 -2.14
C LEU A 99 -31.91 -0.53 -3.38
N SER A 100 -32.43 -0.53 -4.61
CA SER A 100 -31.59 -0.60 -5.81
C SER A 100 -30.86 0.71 -6.08
N THR A 101 -31.46 1.86 -5.75
CA THR A 101 -30.79 3.16 -5.85
C THR A 101 -29.72 3.31 -4.78
N LEU A 102 -30.01 2.91 -3.53
CA LEU A 102 -29.01 2.92 -2.45
C LEU A 102 -27.85 1.96 -2.74
N ASP A 103 -28.14 0.74 -3.21
CA ASP A 103 -27.15 -0.23 -3.66
C ASP A 103 -26.31 0.31 -4.84
N GLY A 104 -26.95 1.01 -5.77
CA GLY A 104 -26.25 1.71 -6.86
C GLY A 104 -25.31 2.80 -6.35
N ILE A 105 -25.77 3.68 -5.46
CA ILE A 105 -24.94 4.76 -4.88
C ILE A 105 -23.75 4.18 -4.11
N ALA A 106 -23.99 3.20 -3.25
CA ALA A 106 -22.91 2.50 -2.54
C ALA A 106 -21.95 1.81 -3.53
N GLY A 107 -22.48 1.26 -4.64
CA GLY A 107 -21.69 0.67 -5.71
C GLY A 107 -20.83 1.69 -6.45
N ALA A 108 -21.33 2.90 -6.69
CA ALA A 108 -20.59 4.02 -7.26
C ALA A 108 -19.44 4.44 -6.35
N LEU A 109 -19.71 4.63 -5.06
CA LEU A 109 -18.68 4.97 -4.07
C LEU A 109 -17.60 3.90 -3.99
N PHE A 110 -17.98 2.62 -3.96
CA PHE A 110 -17.03 1.51 -3.94
C PHE A 110 -16.19 1.43 -5.22
N GLY A 111 -16.81 1.66 -6.38
CA GLY A 111 -16.12 1.71 -7.67
C GLY A 111 -15.12 2.88 -7.76
N ALA A 112 -15.53 4.06 -7.32
CA ALA A 112 -14.68 5.25 -7.23
C ALA A 112 -13.49 5.03 -6.29
N PHE A 113 -13.74 4.48 -5.10
CA PHE A 113 -12.71 4.14 -4.12
C PHE A 113 -11.70 3.14 -4.68
N LYS A 114 -12.18 2.09 -5.35
CA LYS A 114 -11.32 1.07 -5.98
C LYS A 114 -10.37 1.66 -7.02
N VAL A 115 -10.86 2.49 -7.93
CA VAL A 115 -10.01 3.09 -8.97
C VAL A 115 -9.09 4.16 -8.39
N LEU A 116 -9.52 4.88 -7.35
CA LEU A 116 -8.68 5.86 -6.66
C LEU A 116 -7.46 5.20 -6.01
N ILE A 117 -7.64 4.04 -5.35
CA ILE A 117 -6.54 3.23 -4.83
C ILE A 117 -5.57 2.84 -5.96
N VAL A 118 -6.11 2.37 -7.09
CA VAL A 118 -5.28 1.99 -8.25
C VAL A 118 -4.46 3.18 -8.74
N TRP A 119 -5.05 4.38 -8.82
CA TRP A 119 -4.31 5.59 -9.17
C TRP A 119 -3.26 5.99 -8.14
N VAL A 120 -3.55 5.89 -6.84
CA VAL A 120 -2.53 6.13 -5.80
C VAL A 120 -1.32 5.22 -6.04
N LEU A 121 -1.55 3.92 -6.27
CA LEU A 121 -0.46 2.97 -6.55
C LEU A 121 0.30 3.30 -7.84
N ILE A 122 -0.41 3.61 -8.93
CA ILE A 122 0.20 3.98 -10.20
C ILE A 122 1.04 5.25 -10.05
N LEU A 123 0.51 6.30 -9.41
CA LEU A 123 1.20 7.57 -9.24
C LEU A 123 2.40 7.43 -8.31
N LEU A 124 2.29 6.65 -7.23
CA LEU A 124 3.44 6.30 -6.37
C LEU A 124 4.52 5.59 -7.18
N PHE A 125 4.14 4.61 -8.00
CA PHE A 125 5.09 3.91 -8.87
C PHE A 125 5.75 4.85 -9.89
N LEU A 126 4.97 5.67 -10.60
CA LEU A 126 5.50 6.63 -11.56
C LEU A 126 6.43 7.67 -10.90
N SER A 127 6.11 8.11 -9.68
CA SER A 127 6.95 9.05 -8.92
C SER A 127 8.31 8.47 -8.52
N SER A 128 8.44 7.15 -8.49
CA SER A 128 9.70 6.47 -8.20
C SER A 128 10.63 6.37 -9.41
N LEU A 129 10.16 6.69 -10.62
CA LEU A 129 10.95 6.61 -11.84
C LEU A 129 11.74 7.92 -12.04
N PRO A 130 13.06 7.85 -12.35
CA PRO A 130 13.91 9.04 -12.50
C PRO A 130 13.80 9.72 -13.88
N TRP A 131 12.85 9.31 -14.72
CA TRP A 131 12.74 9.82 -16.09
C TRP A 131 12.00 11.16 -16.17
N GLU A 132 12.65 12.17 -16.74
CA GLU A 132 12.12 13.53 -16.98
C GLU A 132 10.74 13.54 -17.67
N PHE A 133 10.52 12.64 -18.65
CA PHE A 133 9.24 12.50 -19.36
C PHE A 133 8.07 12.10 -18.45
N ILE A 134 8.33 11.49 -17.29
CA ILE A 134 7.31 11.08 -16.31
C ILE A 134 7.14 12.15 -15.23
N GLN A 135 8.26 12.73 -14.76
CA GLN A 135 8.22 13.74 -13.69
C GLN A 135 7.59 15.06 -14.15
N THR A 136 7.74 15.44 -15.43
CA THR A 136 7.16 16.67 -15.98
C THR A 136 5.61 16.64 -15.98
N PRO A 137 4.90 15.62 -16.51
CA PRO A 137 3.45 15.51 -16.36
C PRO A 137 2.97 15.39 -14.90
N LEU A 138 3.71 14.67 -14.05
CA LEU A 138 3.36 14.48 -12.64
C LEU A 138 3.40 15.80 -11.85
N SER A 139 4.43 16.60 -12.06
CA SER A 139 4.61 17.87 -11.34
C SER A 139 3.63 18.95 -11.77
N GLN A 140 3.21 18.94 -13.05
CA GLN A 140 2.25 19.88 -13.63
C GLN A 140 0.80 19.53 -13.30
N SER A 141 0.50 18.24 -13.09
CA SER A 141 -0.85 17.76 -12.78
C SER A 141 -1.26 18.11 -11.35
N THR A 142 -2.31 18.91 -11.21
CA THR A 142 -2.89 19.28 -9.91
C THR A 142 -3.63 18.09 -9.29
N LEU A 143 -4.39 17.35 -10.09
CA LEU A 143 -5.13 16.18 -9.64
C LEU A 143 -4.21 15.04 -9.20
N ALA A 144 -3.11 14.76 -9.91
CA ALA A 144 -2.16 13.75 -9.47
C ALA A 144 -1.57 14.08 -8.10
N ARG A 145 -1.24 15.36 -7.87
CA ARG A 145 -0.74 15.82 -6.56
C ARG A 145 -1.80 15.67 -5.47
N ASP A 146 -3.05 15.99 -5.75
CA ASP A 146 -4.15 15.84 -4.80
C ASP A 146 -4.46 14.36 -4.50
N VAL A 147 -4.42 13.48 -5.50
CA VAL A 147 -4.55 12.03 -5.29
C VAL A 147 -3.38 11.50 -4.47
N LEU A 148 -2.15 11.97 -4.70
CA LEU A 148 -0.98 11.57 -3.90
C LEU A 148 -1.07 12.02 -2.42
N LYS A 149 -1.82 13.08 -2.09
CA LYS A 149 -2.10 13.44 -0.68
C LYS A 149 -2.90 12.37 0.06
N LEU A 150 -3.55 11.44 -0.65
CA LEU A 150 -4.23 10.30 -0.05
C LEU A 150 -3.29 9.12 0.23
N ALA A 151 -2.04 9.17 -0.24
CA ALA A 151 -1.07 8.11 -0.02
C ALA A 151 -0.81 7.80 1.47
N PRO A 152 -0.67 8.79 2.39
CA PRO A 152 -0.52 8.53 3.82
C PRO A 152 -1.72 7.75 4.41
N THR A 153 -2.94 8.08 3.98
CA THR A 153 -4.15 7.37 4.39
C THR A 153 -4.17 5.94 3.87
N PHE A 154 -3.70 5.73 2.64
CA PHE A 154 -3.55 4.39 2.07
C PHE A 154 -2.52 3.57 2.85
N TYR A 155 -1.35 4.14 3.16
CA TYR A 155 -0.35 3.50 4.00
C TYR A 155 -0.92 3.11 5.36
N PHE A 156 -1.62 4.03 6.04
CA PHE A 156 -2.27 3.73 7.31
C PHE A 156 -3.30 2.59 7.19
N LEU A 157 -4.14 2.60 6.15
CA LEU A 157 -5.12 1.55 5.91
C LEU A 157 -4.42 0.20 5.71
N GLN A 158 -3.31 0.21 4.97
CA GLN A 158 -2.46 -0.95 4.77
C GLN A 158 -1.85 -1.44 6.08
N GLU A 159 -1.36 -0.57 6.96
CA GLU A 159 -0.82 -0.97 8.26
C GLU A 159 -1.85 -1.64 9.16
N ARG A 160 -3.12 -1.24 9.04
CA ARG A 160 -4.21 -1.82 9.85
C ARG A 160 -4.84 -3.05 9.23
N ALA A 161 -4.85 -3.15 7.90
CA ALA A 161 -5.48 -4.25 7.18
C ALA A 161 -4.53 -5.42 6.87
N LEU A 162 -3.22 -5.17 6.71
CA LEU A 162 -2.24 -6.21 6.36
C LEU A 162 -1.45 -6.69 7.58
N PRO A 163 -1.33 -8.02 7.77
CA PRO A 163 -0.54 -8.57 8.87
C PRO A 163 0.96 -8.30 8.66
N ALA A 164 1.74 -8.36 9.74
CA ALA A 164 3.14 -7.91 9.79
C ALA A 164 4.10 -8.71 8.88
N ASP A 165 3.68 -9.91 8.46
CA ASP A 165 4.43 -10.82 7.60
C ASP A 165 4.33 -10.48 6.10
N VAL A 166 3.47 -9.53 5.72
CA VAL A 166 3.31 -9.10 4.31
C VAL A 166 4.27 -7.94 3.98
N PRO A 167 5.06 -8.02 2.89
CA PRO A 167 5.91 -6.91 2.45
C PRO A 167 5.09 -5.64 2.22
N ARG A 168 5.55 -4.51 2.74
CA ARG A 168 4.87 -3.22 2.63
C ARG A 168 5.56 -2.33 1.61
N LEU A 169 4.79 -1.51 0.92
CA LEU A 169 5.32 -0.46 0.07
C LEU A 169 5.86 0.67 0.95
N TYR A 170 7.13 1.03 0.77
CA TYR A 170 7.75 2.20 1.37
C TYR A 170 8.26 3.13 0.28
N MET A 171 8.02 4.42 0.47
CA MET A 171 8.56 5.46 -0.40
C MET A 171 9.91 5.91 0.17
N THR A 172 10.98 5.62 -0.55
CA THR A 172 12.34 6.00 -0.19
C THR A 172 12.85 7.04 -1.20
N PRO A 173 13.87 7.85 -0.85
CA PRO A 173 14.53 8.75 -1.80
C PRO A 173 15.07 8.03 -3.06
N GLU A 174 15.32 6.74 -2.96
CA GLU A 174 15.80 5.84 -4.01
C GLU A 174 14.65 5.21 -4.81
N GLY A 175 13.40 5.54 -4.49
CA GLY A 175 12.19 5.04 -5.14
C GLY A 175 11.32 4.16 -4.23
N LEU A 176 10.46 3.37 -4.87
CA LEU A 176 9.40 2.62 -4.20
C LEU A 176 9.88 1.19 -3.92
N GLN A 177 9.98 0.82 -2.64
CA GLN A 177 10.57 -0.43 -2.20
C GLN A 177 9.56 -1.29 -1.44
N LEU A 178 9.55 -2.60 -1.70
CA LEU A 178 8.81 -3.58 -0.91
C LEU A 178 9.71 -4.12 0.20
N ARG A 179 9.46 -3.76 1.45
CA ARG A 179 10.25 -4.25 2.61
C ARG A 179 9.34 -4.81 3.70
N LYS A 180 9.84 -5.82 4.43
CA LYS A 180 9.24 -6.27 5.69
C LYS A 180 10.01 -5.57 6.82
N VAL A 181 9.32 -4.82 7.65
CA VAL A 181 9.92 -4.13 8.81
C VAL A 181 9.24 -4.65 10.06
N LYS A 182 10.01 -5.27 10.96
CA LYS A 182 9.60 -5.53 12.34
C LYS A 182 10.20 -4.42 13.19
N TYR A 183 9.36 -3.59 13.79
CA TYR A 183 9.83 -2.45 14.57
C TYR A 183 10.55 -2.89 15.85
N GLU A 184 10.27 -4.09 16.33
CA GLU A 184 10.96 -4.72 17.46
C GLU A 184 12.45 -4.95 17.16
N ASP A 185 12.83 -5.18 15.90
CA ASP A 185 14.23 -5.38 15.50
C ASP A 185 15.04 -4.07 15.55
N LEU A 186 14.36 -2.91 15.66
CA LEU A 186 14.99 -1.60 15.84
C LEU A 186 15.11 -1.19 17.31
N ASP A 187 14.61 -2.00 18.25
CA ASP A 187 14.86 -1.75 19.69
C ASP A 187 16.36 -1.83 19.99
N GLY A 188 16.88 -0.87 20.74
CA GLY A 188 18.32 -0.75 21.00
C GLY A 188 19.12 -0.02 19.91
N SER A 189 18.46 0.48 18.86
CA SER A 189 19.15 1.23 17.79
C SER A 189 19.76 2.54 18.30
N THR A 190 20.74 3.06 17.56
CA THR A 190 21.55 4.21 17.94
C THR A 190 20.91 5.51 17.46
N CYS A 191 20.63 6.43 18.37
CA CYS A 191 20.06 7.75 18.05
C CYS A 191 21.00 8.59 17.19
N ILE A 192 20.50 9.13 16.07
CA ILE A 192 21.29 9.97 15.16
C ILE A 192 21.77 11.26 15.86
N ALA A 193 20.98 11.81 16.79
CA ALA A 193 21.26 13.09 17.44
C ALA A 193 22.43 13.02 18.43
N CYS A 194 22.45 11.99 19.28
CA CYS A 194 23.34 11.94 20.45
C CYS A 194 24.16 10.64 20.55
N GLY A 195 23.90 9.65 19.70
CA GLY A 195 24.53 8.34 19.80
C GLY A 195 23.99 7.44 20.93
N GLY A 196 22.96 7.88 21.66
CA GLY A 196 22.32 7.10 22.71
C GLY A 196 21.46 5.95 22.19
N GLU A 197 21.24 4.95 23.04
CA GLU A 197 20.37 3.81 22.74
C GLU A 197 18.89 4.25 22.72
N VAL A 198 18.13 3.75 21.77
CA VAL A 198 16.71 4.07 21.57
C VAL A 198 15.85 2.87 21.89
N ARG A 199 14.80 3.07 22.68
CA ARG A 199 13.84 2.02 23.04
C ARG A 199 12.55 2.11 22.26
N TYR A 200 12.05 0.95 21.82
CA TYR A 200 10.74 0.80 21.23
C TYR A 200 9.67 0.74 22.34
N LEU A 201 8.76 1.72 22.35
CA LEU A 201 7.67 1.80 23.31
C LEU A 201 6.36 1.17 22.80
N GLY A 202 6.38 0.58 21.61
CA GLY A 202 5.19 0.05 20.96
C GLY A 202 4.47 1.09 20.09
N PRO A 203 3.29 0.73 19.55
CA PRO A 203 2.47 1.64 18.78
C PRO A 203 1.80 2.70 19.68
N ALA A 204 1.99 3.98 19.36
CA ALA A 204 1.37 5.10 20.04
C ALA A 204 0.44 5.89 19.10
N LYS A 205 -0.61 6.49 19.68
CA LYS A 205 -1.62 7.22 18.93
C LYS A 205 -1.14 8.62 18.57
N GLN A 206 -1.20 8.97 17.28
CA GLN A 206 -0.95 10.32 16.77
C GLN A 206 -2.12 10.72 15.87
N GLY A 207 -2.93 11.68 16.33
CA GLY A 207 -4.18 12.05 15.65
C GLY A 207 -5.19 10.88 15.61
N LEU A 208 -5.57 10.46 14.40
CA LEU A 208 -6.51 9.34 14.17
C LEU A 208 -5.84 7.97 14.06
N PHE A 209 -4.50 7.94 14.04
CA PHE A 209 -3.72 6.79 13.61
C PHE A 209 -2.72 6.34 14.69
N TYR A 210 -2.18 5.12 14.54
CA TYR A 210 -1.19 4.54 15.45
C TYR A 210 0.10 4.33 14.68
N PHE A 211 1.20 4.80 15.24
CA PHE A 211 2.53 4.69 14.64
C PHE A 211 3.51 4.13 15.67
N PRO A 212 4.59 3.47 15.25
CA PRO A 212 5.63 3.04 16.17
C PRO A 212 6.21 4.26 16.90
N LEU A 213 6.41 4.12 18.20
CA LEU A 213 7.06 5.13 19.02
C LEU A 213 8.38 4.59 19.55
N PHE A 214 9.43 5.31 19.23
CA PHE A 214 10.77 5.10 19.73
C PHE A 214 11.19 6.32 20.54
N GLU A 215 11.80 6.10 21.71
CA GLU A 215 12.29 7.15 22.58
C GLU A 215 13.75 6.91 22.94
N CYS A 216 14.60 7.93 22.73
CA CYS A 216 16.01 7.86 23.10
C CYS A 216 16.18 7.94 24.61
N THR A 217 16.94 7.01 25.21
CA THR A 217 17.17 6.96 26.65
C THR A 217 18.06 8.08 27.18
N LEU A 218 18.85 8.72 26.30
CA LEU A 218 19.75 9.83 26.67
C LEU A 218 19.11 11.21 26.45
N CYS A 219 18.62 11.50 25.25
CA CYS A 219 18.11 12.82 24.90
C CYS A 219 16.57 12.94 24.92
N GLY A 220 15.85 11.85 25.21
CA GLY A 220 14.38 11.84 25.26
C GLY A 220 13.68 12.01 23.90
N ARG A 221 14.45 12.11 22.81
CA ARG A 221 13.94 12.35 21.47
C ARG A 221 13.02 11.24 20.99
N LYS A 222 11.88 11.63 20.42
CA LYS A 222 10.86 10.71 19.91
C LYS A 222 10.88 10.59 18.39
N SER A 223 10.77 9.37 17.88
CA SER A 223 10.64 9.12 16.44
C SER A 223 9.89 7.81 16.17
N ASP A 224 9.62 7.55 14.90
CA ASP A 224 9.08 6.30 14.36
C ASP A 224 10.19 5.27 14.01
N GLY A 225 11.40 5.51 14.51
CA GLY A 225 12.59 4.69 14.26
C GLY A 225 13.48 5.25 13.15
N CYS A 226 12.97 6.18 12.32
CA CYS A 226 13.74 6.76 11.22
C CYS A 226 14.90 7.65 11.67
N GLN A 227 14.88 8.13 12.91
CA GLN A 227 15.94 8.96 13.51
C GLN A 227 16.99 8.14 14.28
N THR A 228 17.12 6.87 13.95
CA THR A 228 18.20 5.98 14.43
C THR A 228 19.14 5.63 13.28
N PHE A 229 20.41 5.33 13.51
CA PHE A 229 21.34 5.01 12.41
C PHE A 229 20.93 3.74 11.66
N GLU A 230 20.55 2.70 12.39
CA GLU A 230 20.08 1.40 11.91
C GLU A 230 18.76 1.57 11.16
N GLY A 231 17.79 2.24 11.78
CA GLY A 231 16.52 2.58 11.15
C GLY A 231 16.73 3.43 9.89
N PHE A 232 17.62 4.40 9.90
CA PHE A 232 17.88 5.24 8.73
C PHE A 232 18.43 4.42 7.54
N HIS A 233 19.35 3.49 7.78
CA HIS A 233 19.80 2.55 6.74
C HIS A 233 18.65 1.64 6.28
N LEU A 234 17.79 1.21 7.20
CA LEU A 234 16.66 0.36 6.89
C LEU A 234 15.58 1.08 6.05
N PHE A 235 15.26 2.32 6.35
CA PHE A 235 14.21 3.07 5.67
C PHE A 235 14.71 3.77 4.41
N TYR A 236 15.93 4.30 4.41
CA TYR A 236 16.47 5.10 3.31
C TYR A 236 17.57 4.41 2.51
N GLY A 237 18.00 3.19 2.89
CA GLY A 237 19.00 2.44 2.13
C GLY A 237 20.38 3.10 2.02
N ARG A 238 20.64 4.14 2.83
CA ARG A 238 21.87 4.95 2.79
C ARG A 238 22.24 5.44 4.18
N CYS A 239 23.44 6.00 4.29
CA CYS A 239 23.96 6.53 5.56
C CYS A 239 23.50 7.98 5.79
N PRO A 240 23.15 8.39 7.03
CA PRO A 240 22.88 9.79 7.36
C PRO A 240 24.03 10.75 7.02
N TRP A 241 25.26 10.24 6.93
CA TRP A 241 26.44 11.01 6.55
C TRP A 241 26.62 11.20 5.04
N ASP A 242 25.76 10.61 4.21
CA ASP A 242 25.83 10.80 2.76
C ASP A 242 25.54 12.28 2.40
N ALA A 243 26.28 12.85 1.46
CA ALA A 243 26.09 14.22 0.98
C ALA A 243 24.70 14.45 0.35
N ARG A 244 24.01 13.38 -0.06
CA ARG A 244 22.62 13.41 -0.54
C ARG A 244 21.57 13.39 0.58
N THR A 245 22.00 13.28 1.83
CA THR A 245 21.12 13.32 3.00
C THR A 245 20.62 14.75 3.17
N PHE A 246 19.31 14.90 3.40
CA PHE A 246 18.58 16.17 3.43
C PHE A 246 19.42 17.33 3.99
N PRO A 247 19.73 18.38 3.20
CA PRO A 247 20.59 19.49 3.64
C PRO A 247 20.08 20.21 4.90
N GLN A 248 18.77 20.10 5.14
CA GLN A 248 18.03 20.69 6.25
C GLN A 248 17.95 19.75 7.48
N GLY A 249 18.70 18.64 7.48
CA GLY A 249 18.58 17.59 8.47
C GLY A 249 17.37 16.69 8.22
N THR A 250 17.24 15.64 9.05
CA THR A 250 16.16 14.65 8.92
C THR A 250 15.08 14.95 9.95
N LYS A 251 13.85 15.23 9.49
CA LYS A 251 12.71 15.52 10.37
C LYS A 251 11.78 14.32 10.42
N CYS A 252 11.26 14.00 11.61
CA CYS A 252 10.20 13.00 11.72
C CYS A 252 8.88 13.65 11.31
N GLU A 253 8.23 13.08 10.30
CA GLU A 253 6.93 13.53 9.79
C GLU A 253 5.75 13.00 10.61
N ILE A 254 6.00 12.22 11.66
CA ILE A 254 4.95 11.66 12.53
C ILE A 254 5.02 12.35 13.90
N TRP A 255 6.22 12.37 14.48
CA TRP A 255 6.50 12.92 15.80
C TRP A 255 7.11 14.32 15.68
N HIS A 256 6.29 15.27 15.27
CA HIS A 256 6.72 16.62 14.87
C HIS A 256 7.28 17.52 15.98
N ALA A 257 7.19 17.10 17.25
CA ALA A 257 7.67 17.89 18.38
C ALA A 257 9.19 18.11 18.35
N GLU A 258 9.91 17.26 17.62
CA GLU A 258 11.37 17.28 17.55
C GLU A 258 11.89 18.10 16.38
N PRO A 259 12.93 18.94 16.58
CA PRO A 259 13.60 19.64 15.49
C PRO A 259 14.34 18.66 14.57
N PRO A 260 14.67 19.05 13.32
CA PRO A 260 15.45 18.22 12.40
C PRO A 260 16.75 17.72 13.06
N VAL A 261 17.08 16.45 12.82
CA VAL A 261 18.29 15.83 13.36
C VAL A 261 19.39 15.75 12.32
N TYR A 262 20.60 16.08 12.76
CA TYR A 262 21.84 15.88 12.04
C TYR A 262 22.64 14.79 12.74
N PRO A 263 23.38 13.94 12.00
CA PRO A 263 24.21 12.93 12.62
C PRO A 263 25.29 13.57 13.49
N GLY A 264 25.25 13.30 14.79
CA GLY A 264 26.19 13.84 15.79
C GLY A 264 27.39 12.94 16.07
N THR A 265 27.33 11.67 15.65
CA THR A 265 28.34 10.65 15.96
C THR A 265 28.74 9.85 14.72
N ILE A 266 29.80 9.04 14.85
CA ILE A 266 30.19 8.07 13.82
C ILE A 266 29.05 7.07 13.63
N CYS A 267 28.73 6.75 12.38
CA CYS A 267 27.69 5.78 12.10
C CYS A 267 28.12 4.37 12.54
N PRO A 268 27.39 3.70 13.46
CA PRO A 268 27.72 2.35 13.92
C PRO A 268 27.50 1.28 12.84
N VAL A 269 26.64 1.56 11.86
CA VAL A 269 26.28 0.61 10.78
C VAL A 269 27.37 0.49 9.72
N CYS A 270 27.99 1.61 9.33
CA CYS A 270 28.95 1.64 8.21
C CYS A 270 30.25 2.42 8.48
N GLY A 271 30.44 2.95 9.68
CA GLY A 271 31.66 3.64 10.10
C GLY A 271 31.91 5.03 9.47
N ARG A 272 30.98 5.56 8.66
CA ARG A 272 31.15 6.90 8.06
C ARG A 272 30.94 8.02 9.09
N SER A 273 31.65 9.13 8.90
CA SER A 273 31.45 10.40 9.60
C SER A 273 32.02 11.58 8.81
N ASN A 274 31.35 12.74 8.78
CA ASN A 274 31.94 14.02 8.34
C ASN A 274 32.41 14.89 9.52
N VAL A 275 32.29 14.40 10.76
CA VAL A 275 32.93 15.03 11.91
C VAL A 275 34.43 14.81 11.76
N ARG A 276 35.19 15.90 11.55
CA ARG A 276 36.65 15.88 11.70
C ARG A 276 36.92 15.68 13.19
N SER A 277 37.18 14.43 13.59
CA SER A 277 37.78 13.97 14.86
C SER A 277 37.42 14.74 16.14
N PHE A 278 36.83 14.03 17.12
CA PHE A 278 36.97 14.45 18.52
C PHE A 278 38.44 14.52 18.92
#